data_AF-R9JH78-F1
#
_entry.id   AF-R9JH78-F1
#
_cell.length_a   1.000
_cell.length_b   1.000
_cell.length_c   1.000
_cell.angle_alpha   90.00
_cell.angle_beta   90.00
_cell.angle_gamma   90.00
#
_symmetry.space_group_name_H-M   'P 1'
#
loop_
_entity.id
_entity.type
_entity.pdbx_description
1 polymer ?
#
loop_
_entity_poly.entity_id
_entity_poly.type
_entity_poly.pdbx_seq_one_letter_code
_entity_poly.pdbx_strand_id
1 'polypeptide(L)' 'MHNQRNSQVKMRQLFFYSSLVDYARENSTTGKFTTIGGVSAKGKEPFYEKIGFEVISNGIRKMIEIK' A
#
# COMPACT_ATOMS: atom_id res chain seq x y z
N MET A 1 -7.72 -25.65 9.37
CA MET A 1 -7.64 -25.27 7.93
C MET A 1 -8.10 -23.84 7.61
N HIS A 2 -8.97 -23.20 8.41
CA HIS A 2 -9.39 -21.80 8.20
C HIS A 2 -8.24 -20.78 8.45
N ASN A 3 -7.34 -21.08 9.40
CA ASN A 3 -6.27 -20.17 9.80
C ASN A 3 -5.09 -20.10 8.79
N GLN A 4 -4.77 -21.20 8.11
CA GLN A 4 -3.68 -21.25 7.11
C GLN A 4 -4.04 -20.50 5.82
N ARG A 5 -5.28 -20.60 5.35
CA ARG A 5 -5.75 -19.84 4.17
C ARG A 5 -5.70 -18.34 4.41
N ASN A 6 -6.13 -17.88 5.57
CA ASN A 6 -6.07 -16.46 5.94
C ASN A 6 -4.62 -15.95 6.04
N SER A 7 -3.70 -16.76 6.55
CA SER A 7 -2.27 -16.43 6.59
C SER A 7 -1.66 -16.30 5.19
N GLN A 8 -1.97 -17.24 4.29
CA GLN A 8 -1.48 -17.23 2.90
C GLN A 8 -2.02 -16.03 2.10
N VAL A 9 -3.31 -15.72 2.24
CA VAL A 9 -3.92 -14.54 1.59
C VAL A 9 -3.28 -13.25 2.11
N LYS A 10 -3.07 -13.14 3.43
CA LYS A 10 -2.41 -11.99 4.05
C LYS A 10 -0.98 -11.82 3.53
N MET A 11 -0.21 -12.91 3.40
CA MET A 11 1.15 -12.87 2.84
C MET A 11 1.17 -12.37 1.39
N ARG A 12 0.25 -12.85 0.54
CA ARG A 12 0.17 -12.41 -0.87
C ARG A 12 -0.16 -10.92 -0.98
N GLN A 13 -1.03 -10.41 -0.10
CA GLN A 13 -1.42 -9.01 -0.11
C GLN A 13 -0.27 -8.08 0.34
N LEU A 14 0.53 -8.53 1.32
CA LEU A 14 1.76 -7.85 1.74
C LEU A 14 2.81 -7.81 0.61
N PHE A 15 2.98 -8.91 -0.12
CA PHE A 15 3.93 -9.01 -1.23
C PHE A 15 3.60 -8.05 -2.38
N PHE A 16 2.33 -7.99 -2.79
CA PHE A 16 1.90 -7.06 -3.84
C PHE A 16 2.11 -5.59 -3.43
N TYR A 17 1.87 -5.29 -2.16
CA TYR A 17 2.10 -3.95 -1.63
C TYR A 17 3.60 -3.58 -1.63
N SER A 18 4.49 -4.47 -1.19
CA SER A 18 5.94 -4.20 -1.24
C SER A 18 6.43 -3.99 -2.66
N SER A 19 5.99 -4.82 -3.61
CA SER A 19 6.42 -4.67 -5.02
C SER A 19 5.99 -3.33 -5.62
N LEU A 20 4.80 -2.83 -5.27
CA LEU A 20 4.32 -1.54 -5.75
C LEU A 20 5.13 -0.36 -5.18
N VAL A 21 5.48 -0.44 -3.89
CA VAL A 21 6.32 0.57 -3.22
C VAL A 21 7.71 0.61 -3.83
N ASP A 22 8.32 -0.56 -4.06
CA ASP A 22 9.67 -0.65 -4.62
C ASP A 22 9.68 -0.15 -6.08
N TYR A 23 8.69 -0.55 -6.88
CA TYR A 23 8.52 -0.02 -8.23
C TYR A 23 8.40 1.51 -8.23
N ALA A 24 7.56 2.08 -7.37
CA ALA A 24 7.38 3.52 -7.27
C ALA A 24 8.69 4.23 -6.88
N ARG A 25 9.50 3.64 -5.99
CA ARG A 25 10.82 4.20 -5.63
C ARG A 25 11.80 4.16 -6.80
N GLU A 26 11.92 3.02 -7.46
CA GLU A 26 12.91 2.81 -8.54
C GLU A 26 12.61 3.62 -9.80
N ASN A 27 11.33 3.94 -10.05
CA ASN A 27 10.89 4.57 -11.29
C ASN A 27 10.46 6.03 -11.12
N SER A 28 10.54 6.58 -9.91
CA SER A 28 10.34 8.02 -9.71
C SER A 28 11.64 8.76 -10.04
N THR A 29 11.61 9.56 -11.10
CA THR A 29 12.83 10.15 -11.70
C THR A 29 13.32 11.44 -11.02
N THR A 30 12.48 12.11 -10.22
CA THR A 30 12.81 13.43 -9.66
C THR A 30 12.13 13.67 -8.32
N GLY A 31 12.81 14.40 -7.43
CA GLY A 31 12.28 14.85 -6.14
C GLY A 31 12.79 14.04 -4.95
N LYS A 32 12.46 14.47 -3.73
CA LYS A 32 12.76 13.75 -2.49
C LYS A 32 11.66 12.73 -2.14
N PHE A 33 10.47 12.90 -2.70
CA PHE A 33 9.30 12.10 -2.38
C PHE A 33 8.53 11.74 -3.64
N THR A 34 7.91 10.56 -3.61
CA THR A 34 6.89 10.11 -4.55
C THR A 34 5.61 9.77 -3.79
N THR A 35 4.49 9.64 -4.49
CA THR A 35 3.19 9.30 -3.88
C THR A 35 2.53 8.16 -4.63
N ILE A 36 2.11 7.14 -3.90
CA ILE A 36 1.19 6.12 -4.41
C ILE A 36 -0.23 6.42 -3.90
N GLY A 37 -1.22 6.27 -4.76
CA GLY A 37 -2.62 6.49 -4.43
C GLY A 37 -3.52 5.38 -4.97
N GLY A 38 -4.72 5.29 -4.42
CA GLY A 38 -5.74 4.34 -4.89
C GLY A 38 -7.09 4.59 -4.25
N VAL A 39 -8.11 3.86 -4.69
CA VAL A 39 -9.45 3.86 -4.08
C VAL A 39 -9.52 2.69 -3.11
N SER A 40 -9.93 2.93 -1.85
CA SER A 40 -10.12 1.86 -0.88
C SER A 40 -11.41 1.09 -1.15
N ALA A 41 -11.40 -0.21 -0.88
CA ALA A 41 -12.65 -0.94 -0.70
C ALA A 41 -13.34 -0.44 0.59
N LYS A 42 -14.64 -0.14 0.48
CA LYS A 42 -15.44 0.37 1.61
C LYS A 42 -15.32 -0.51 2.85
N GLY A 43 -14.97 0.08 3.99
CA GLY A 43 -14.79 -0.61 5.27
C GLY A 43 -13.42 -1.29 5.44
N LYS A 44 -12.50 -1.12 4.49
CA LYS A 44 -11.13 -1.65 4.55
C LYS A 44 -10.10 -0.56 4.83
N GLU A 45 -10.51 0.69 5.00
CA GLU A 45 -9.67 1.82 5.38
C GLU A 45 -8.72 1.48 6.55
N PRO A 46 -9.17 0.81 7.63
CA PRO A 46 -8.29 0.47 8.75
C PRO A 46 -7.15 -0.50 8.41
N PHE A 47 -7.27 -1.28 7.33
CA PHE A 47 -6.17 -2.11 6.86
C PHE A 47 -5.08 -1.25 6.19
N TYR A 48 -5.48 -0.31 5.35
CA TYR A 48 -4.55 0.57 4.62
C TYR A 48 -3.83 1.54 5.57
N GLU A 49 -4.52 2.05 6.59
CA GLU A 49 -3.92 2.87 7.65
C GLU A 49 -2.81 2.11 8.40
N LYS A 50 -3.05 0.84 8.75
CA LYS A 50 -2.07 -0.01 9.45
C LYS A 50 -0.78 -0.24 8.66
N ILE A 51 -0.85 -0.19 7.32
CA ILE A 51 0.32 -0.30 6.45
C ILE A 51 0.84 1.07 6.02
N GLY A 52 0.35 2.15 6.61
CA GLY A 52 0.87 3.51 6.50
C GLY A 52 0.34 4.33 5.33
N PHE A 53 -0.86 4.03 4.81
CA PHE A 53 -1.59 4.96 3.97
C PHE A 53 -2.38 5.95 4.83
N GLU A 54 -2.53 7.16 4.33
CA GLU A 54 -3.50 8.14 4.78
C GLU A 54 -4.82 7.92 4.04
N VAL A 55 -5.93 7.93 4.77
CA VAL A 55 -7.28 7.92 4.20
C VAL A 55 -7.68 9.35 3.85
N ILE A 56 -8.07 9.55 2.60
CA ILE A 56 -8.53 10.84 2.05
C ILE A 56 -9.96 10.70 1.55
N SER A 57 -10.64 11.81 1.27
CA SER A 57 -12.07 11.83 0.94
C SER A 57 -12.49 10.85 -0.17
N ASN A 58 -11.62 10.58 -1.14
CA ASN A 58 -11.90 9.72 -2.29
C ASN A 58 -10.95 8.52 -2.42
N GLY A 59 -10.27 8.13 -1.33
CA GLY A 59 -9.41 6.95 -1.37
C GLY A 59 -8.30 6.95 -0.33
N ILE A 60 -7.14 6.43 -0.72
CA ILE A 60 -5.97 6.29 0.10
C ILE A 60 -4.75 6.85 -0.62
N ARG A 61 -3.82 7.43 0.13
CA ARG A 61 -2.52 7.87 -0.39
C ARG A 61 -1.40 7.49 0.55
N LYS A 62 -0.22 7.24 0.00
CA LYS A 62 1.00 7.05 0.79
C LYS A 62 2.14 7.79 0.11
N MET A 63 2.72 8.72 0.85
CA MET A 63 3.95 9.40 0.45
C MET A 63 5.14 8.51 0.81
N ILE A 64 6.08 8.40 -0.11
CA ILE A 64 7.25 7.54 -0.01
C ILE A 64 8.47 8.40 -0.29
N GLU A 65 9.46 8.38 0.61
CA GLU A 65 10.75 9.00 0.34
C GLU A 65 11.52 8.17 -0.70
N ILE A 66 12.10 8.87 -1.69
CA ILE A 66 12.97 8.31 -2.72
C ILE A 66 14.38 8.86 -2.49
N LYS A 67 15.39 8.00 -2.66
CA LYS A 67 16.80 8.33 -2.43
C LYS A 67 17.39 9.11 -3.59
#